data_AF-A0A8T3Y6H6-F1
#
_entry.id   AF-A0A8T3Y6H6-F1
#
_cell.length_a   1.000
_cell.length_b   1.000
_cell.length_c   1.000
_cell.angle_alpha   90.00
_cell.angle_beta   90.00
_cell.angle_gamma   90.00
#
_symmetry.space_group_name_H-M   'P 1'
#
loop_
_entity.id
_entity.type
_entity.pdbx_description
1 polymer ?
#
loop_
_entity_poly.entity_id
_entity_poly.type
_entity_poly.pdbx_seq_one_letter_code
_entity_poly.pdbx_strand_id
1 'polypeptide(L)'
;MNPVLGLLGVNMLSNIIHLLGGALVIWKAGKTANMWLGIVALVVGVLGFIPGISFIATDWLGFDTNFHILHIVIGVVSLAIYKWA
;
A
#
# COMPACT_ATOMS: atom_id res chain seq x y z
N MET A 1 -15.36 12.23 4.80
CA MET A 1 -14.11 12.62 4.13
C MET A 1 -14.31 12.39 2.64
N ASN A 2 -14.02 13.37 1.78
CA ASN A 2 -14.24 13.24 0.34
C ASN A 2 -13.01 12.54 -0.27
N PRO A 3 -13.13 11.29 -0.76
CA PRO A 3 -12.00 10.60 -1.37
C PRO A 3 -11.61 11.35 -2.63
N VAL A 4 -10.38 11.84 -2.70
CA VAL A 4 -9.89 12.47 -3.93
C VAL A 4 -9.83 11.37 -5.00
N LEU A 5 -10.75 11.46 -5.97
CA LEU A 5 -11.05 10.50 -7.06
C LEU A 5 -11.92 9.29 -6.72
N GLY A 6 -12.31 9.05 -5.46
CA GLY A 6 -13.25 7.97 -5.11
C GLY A 6 -12.79 6.53 -5.42
N LEU A 7 -11.54 6.34 -5.85
CA LEU A 7 -11.06 5.05 -6.35
C LEU A 7 -10.72 4.05 -5.22
N LEU A 8 -10.34 4.54 -4.04
CA LEU A 8 -10.01 3.76 -2.85
C LEU A 8 -10.40 4.60 -1.63
N GLY A 9 -11.01 4.01 -0.59
CA GLY A 9 -11.57 4.69 0.59
C GLY A 9 -10.57 5.40 1.52
N VAL A 10 -9.51 6.00 0.98
CA VAL A 10 -8.43 6.64 1.71
C VAL A 10 -8.47 8.18 1.59
N ASN A 11 -7.82 8.86 2.53
CA ASN A 11 -7.81 10.33 2.59
C ASN A 11 -6.73 10.97 1.67
N MET A 12 -6.69 12.31 1.66
CA MET A 12 -5.76 13.09 0.83
C MET A 12 -4.29 12.74 1.08
N LEU A 13 -3.88 12.58 2.35
CA LEU A 13 -2.49 12.28 2.70
C LEU A 13 -2.07 10.93 2.13
N SER A 14 -2.93 9.91 2.27
CA SER A 14 -2.70 8.60 1.67
C SER A 14 -2.61 8.67 0.15
N ASN A 15 -3.48 9.41 -0.52
CA ASN A 15 -3.41 9.56 -1.97
C ASN A 15 -2.08 10.17 -2.44
N ILE A 16 -1.55 11.18 -1.75
CA ILE A 16 -0.23 11.76 -2.06
C ILE A 16 0.86 10.69 -1.93
N ILE A 17 0.85 9.90 -0.85
CA ILE A 17 1.82 8.82 -0.63
C ILE A 17 1.75 7.77 -1.74
N HIS A 18 0.54 7.40 -2.19
CA HIS A 18 0.37 6.42 -3.28
C HIS A 18 0.87 6.95 -4.62
N LEU A 19 0.60 8.23 -4.94
CA LEU A 19 1.07 8.84 -6.17
C LEU A 19 2.59 8.94 -6.20
N LEU A 20 3.21 9.40 -5.11
CA LEU A 20 4.66 9.49 -5.00
C LEU A 20 5.32 8.10 -5.01
N GLY A 21 4.79 7.16 -4.23
CA GLY A 21 5.27 5.78 -4.18
C GLY A 21 5.12 5.06 -5.53
N GLY A 22 3.96 5.20 -6.17
CA GLY A 22 3.69 4.66 -7.50
C GLY A 22 4.63 5.23 -8.56
N ALA A 23 4.83 6.55 -8.57
CA ALA A 23 5.79 7.20 -9.47
C ALA A 23 7.23 6.70 -9.26
N LEU A 24 7.66 6.52 -8.01
CA LEU A 24 9.00 5.98 -7.69
C LEU A 24 9.17 4.53 -8.17
N VAL A 25 8.16 3.68 -7.97
CA VAL A 25 8.19 2.28 -8.41
C VAL A 25 8.22 2.19 -9.94
N ILE A 26 7.40 3.00 -10.63
CA ILE A 26 7.39 3.08 -12.10
C ILE A 26 8.75 3.58 -12.62
N TRP A 27 9.32 4.63 -12.01
CA TRP A 27 10.60 5.20 -12.43
C TRP A 27 11.76 4.19 -12.32
N LYS A 28 11.78 3.34 -11.29
CA LYS A 28 12.80 2.31 -11.09
C LYS A 28 12.47 0.94 -11.70
N ALA A 29 11.36 0.81 -12.42
CA ALA A 29 10.74 -0.46 -12.83
C ALA A 29 11.74 -1.61 -13.05
N GLY A 30 11.53 -2.74 -12.38
CA GLY A 30 12.41 -3.91 -12.47
C GLY A 30 12.22 -4.93 -11.35
N LYS A 31 13.03 -5.98 -11.36
CA LYS A 31 12.97 -7.08 -10.39
C LYS A 31 13.07 -6.58 -8.95
N THR A 32 14.06 -5.74 -8.64
CA THR A 32 14.25 -5.18 -7.30
C THR A 32 13.14 -4.21 -6.89
N ALA A 33 12.49 -3.54 -7.85
CA ALA A 33 11.33 -2.69 -7.54
C ALA A 33 10.14 -3.52 -7.06
N ASN A 34 9.90 -4.69 -7.67
CA ASN A 34 8.89 -5.65 -7.21
C ASN A 34 9.19 -6.21 -5.82
N MET A 35 10.46 -6.43 -5.48
CA MET A 35 10.84 -6.83 -4.11
C MET A 35 10.44 -5.76 -3.09
N TRP A 36 10.84 -4.50 -3.33
CA TRP A 36 10.55 -3.40 -2.41
C TRP A 36 9.06 -3.11 -2.30
N LEU A 37 8.35 -3.05 -3.43
CA LEU A 37 6.89 -2.91 -3.45
C LEU A 37 6.23 -4.04 -2.67
N GLY A 38 6.69 -5.27 -2.89
CA GLY A 38 6.21 -6.46 -2.20
C GLY A 38 6.32 -6.38 -0.68
N ILE A 39 7.52 -6.06 -0.18
CA ILE A 39 7.79 -5.93 1.25
C ILE A 39 6.98 -4.80 1.86
N VAL A 40 7.01 -3.61 1.27
CA VAL A 40 6.33 -2.43 1.81
C VAL A 40 4.82 -2.65 1.86
N ALA A 41 4.23 -3.19 0.78
CA ALA A 41 2.80 -3.46 0.73
C ALA A 41 2.39 -4.55 1.74
N LEU A 42 3.18 -5.62 1.91
CA LEU A 42 2.92 -6.63 2.94
C LEU A 42 2.98 -6.06 4.35
N VAL A 43 4.01 -5.28 4.67
CA VAL A 43 4.16 -4.66 5.99
C VAL A 43 2.96 -3.75 6.28
N VAL A 44 2.64 -2.84 5.36
CA VAL A 44 1.48 -1.93 5.51
C VAL A 44 0.16 -2.69 5.64
N GLY A 45 -0.02 -3.76 4.86
CA GLY A 45 -1.20 -4.62 4.91
C GLY A 45 -1.35 -5.34 6.25
N VAL A 46 -0.27 -5.91 6.79
CA VAL A 46 -0.28 -6.66 8.07
C VAL A 46 -0.43 -5.73 9.28
N LEU A 47 0.27 -4.59 9.30
CA LEU A 47 0.22 -3.64 10.42
C LEU A 47 -1.20 -3.09 10.66
N GLY A 48 -2.05 -3.09 9.65
CA GLY A 48 -3.47 -2.74 9.75
C GLY A 48 -4.30 -3.58 10.69
N PHE A 49 -3.89 -4.82 10.93
CA PHE A 49 -4.61 -5.75 11.80
C PHE A 49 -4.11 -5.72 13.25
N ILE A 50 -3.13 -4.86 13.57
CA ILE A 50 -2.57 -4.72 14.92
C ILE A 50 -3.29 -3.58 15.66
N PRO A 51 -4.09 -3.86 16.71
CA PRO A 51 -4.96 -2.88 17.36
C PRO A 51 -4.26 -1.63 17.95
N GLY A 52 -2.96 -1.72 18.23
CA GLY A 52 -2.15 -0.59 18.74
C GLY A 52 -1.53 0.30 17.64
N ILE A 53 -1.58 -0.14 16.37
CA ILE A 53 -1.02 0.58 15.21
C ILE A 53 -2.15 1.07 14.31
N SER A 54 -3.29 0.36 14.30
CA SER A 54 -4.48 0.69 13.54
C SER A 54 -5.05 2.08 13.86
N PHE A 55 -4.88 2.60 15.07
CA PHE A 55 -5.37 3.95 15.43
C PHE A 55 -4.75 5.06 14.56
N ILE A 56 -3.43 5.05 14.37
CA ILE A 56 -2.74 6.04 13.53
C ILE A 56 -3.11 5.79 12.05
N ALA A 57 -3.15 4.53 11.65
CA ALA A 57 -3.46 4.11 10.28
C ALA A 57 -4.89 4.48 9.85
N THR A 58 -5.89 4.27 10.70
CA THR A 58 -7.30 4.51 10.38
C THR A 58 -7.65 5.99 10.48
N ASP A 59 -7.22 6.70 11.53
CA ASP A 59 -7.64 8.10 11.74
C ASP A 59 -6.84 9.09 10.87
N TRP A 60 -5.54 8.87 10.68
CA TRP A 60 -4.68 9.81 9.97
C TRP A 60 -4.50 9.48 8.50
N LEU A 61 -4.62 8.21 8.12
CA LEU A 61 -4.38 7.73 6.77
C LEU A 61 -5.65 7.14 6.12
N GLY A 62 -6.73 6.95 6.86
CA GLY A 62 -8.00 6.43 6.32
C GLY A 62 -7.88 4.97 5.91
N PHE A 63 -7.06 4.17 6.61
CA PHE A 63 -6.96 2.75 6.31
C PHE A 63 -8.20 2.01 6.80
N ASP A 64 -8.89 1.36 5.87
CA ASP A 64 -10.01 0.44 6.13
C ASP A 64 -9.62 -1.02 5.86
N THR A 65 -10.52 -1.96 6.13
CA THR A 65 -10.27 -3.38 5.90
C THR A 65 -9.94 -3.70 4.43
N ASN A 66 -10.58 -3.00 3.48
CA ASN A 66 -10.35 -3.21 2.05
C ASN A 66 -8.94 -2.75 1.65
N PHE A 67 -8.48 -1.62 2.21
CA PHE A 67 -7.13 -1.10 2.04
C PHE A 67 -6.08 -2.14 2.47
N HIS A 68 -6.25 -2.76 3.64
CA HIS A 68 -5.30 -3.74 4.15
C HIS A 68 -5.27 -5.01 3.30
N ILE A 69 -6.43 -5.52 2.89
CA ILE A 69 -6.53 -6.68 2.00
C ILE A 69 -5.84 -6.38 0.67
N LEU A 70 -6.08 -5.20 0.07
CA LEU A 70 -5.44 -4.80 -1.17
C LEU A 70 -3.91 -4.79 -1.05
N HIS A 71 -3.38 -4.22 0.03
CA HIS A 71 -1.93 -4.15 0.26
C HIS A 71 -1.30 -5.53 0.47
N ILE A 72 -1.99 -6.46 1.13
CA ILE A 72 -1.55 -7.85 1.23
C ILE A 72 -1.50 -8.50 -0.16
N VAL A 73 -2.55 -8.34 -0.97
CA VAL A 73 -2.62 -8.92 -2.32
C VAL A 73 -1.49 -8.36 -3.20
N ILE A 74 -1.32 -7.03 -3.24
CA ILE A 74 -0.24 -6.38 -3.98
C ILE A 74 1.11 -6.93 -3.50
N GLY A 75 1.30 -7.00 -2.17
CA GLY A 75 2.55 -7.45 -1.59
C GLY A 75 2.92 -8.90 -1.99
N VAL A 76 1.96 -9.82 -1.90
CA VAL A 76 2.13 -11.22 -2.33
C VAL A 76 2.42 -11.30 -3.83
N VAL A 77 1.64 -10.60 -4.66
CA VAL A 77 1.81 -10.62 -6.12
C VAL A 77 3.16 -10.04 -6.53
N SER A 78 3.59 -8.92 -5.96
CA SER A 78 4.88 -8.32 -6.27
C SER A 78 6.05 -9.19 -5.83
N LEU A 79 5.98 -9.85 -4.67
CA LEU A 79 7.01 -10.81 -4.26
C LEU A 79 7.03 -12.07 -5.13
N ALA A 80 5.87 -12.52 -5.61
CA ALA A 80 5.81 -13.58 -6.60
C ALA A 80 6.50 -13.12 -7.90
N ILE A 81 6.16 -11.96 -8.45
CA ILE A 81 6.85 -11.44 -9.64
C ILE A 81 8.35 -11.34 -9.41
N TYR A 82 8.80 -10.83 -8.25
CA TYR A 82 10.23 -10.78 -7.91
C TYR A 82 10.90 -12.17 -7.93
N LYS A 83 10.26 -13.20 -7.38
CA LYS A 83 10.82 -14.55 -7.32
C LYS A 83 10.93 -15.20 -8.72
N TRP A 84 10.01 -14.88 -9.63
CA TRP A 84 9.86 -15.58 -10.92
C TRP A 84 10.25 -14.74 -12.15
N ALA A 85 10.63 -13.47 -11.98
CA ALA A 85 11.24 -12.59 -13.00
C ALA A 85 12.77 -12.66 -12.98
#